data_AF-A0A7X4XHL1-F1
#
_entry.id   AF-A0A7X4XHL1-F1
#
_cell.length_a   1.000
_cell.length_b   1.000
_cell.length_c   1.000
_cell.angle_alpha   90.00
_cell.angle_beta   90.00
_cell.angle_gamma   90.00
#
_symmetry.space_group_name_H-M   'P 1'
#
loop_
_entity.id
_entity.type
_entity.pdbx_description
1 polymer ?
#
loop_
_entity_poly.entity_id
_entity_poly.type
_entity_poly.pdbx_seq_one_letter_code
_entity_poly.pdbx_strand_id
1 'polypeptide(L)' 'MMTINSDAKLKDLLEFPCSFTYKVMGHAKPELPELVLEVIQRHAPGDYSPRIKPSGKGNYHSVSVTITATS' A
#
# COMPACT_ATOMS: atom_id res chain seq x y z
N MET A 1 -31.56 12.27 -4.95
CA MET A 1 -30.44 11.75 -4.13
C MET A 1 -29.70 10.74 -4.98
N MET A 2 -28.53 11.09 -5.52
CA MET A 2 -27.71 10.18 -6.33
C MET A 2 -26.80 9.39 -5.40
N THR A 3 -27.11 8.11 -5.21
CA THR A 3 -26.23 7.13 -4.57
C THR A 3 -25.07 6.85 -5.53
N ILE A 4 -23.91 7.38 -5.21
CA ILE A 4 -22.66 7.09 -5.90
C ILE A 4 -22.22 5.65 -5.59
N ASN A 5 -22.64 4.69 -6.42
CA ASN A 5 -22.01 3.37 -6.48
C ASN A 5 -20.65 3.51 -7.19
N SER A 6 -19.65 4.05 -6.48
CA SER A 6 -18.31 4.34 -7.01
C SER A 6 -17.42 3.11 -7.22
N ASP A 7 -17.79 1.95 -6.68
CA ASP A 7 -16.96 0.74 -6.70
C ASP A 7 -16.87 0.08 -8.09
N ALA A 8 -17.98 0.03 -8.83
CA ALA A 8 -18.03 -0.68 -10.11
C ALA A 8 -17.32 0.07 -11.26
N LYS A 9 -17.35 1.40 -11.25
CA LYS A 9 -16.66 2.20 -12.29
C LYS A 9 -15.14 2.20 -12.13
N LEU A 10 -14.65 2.08 -10.90
CA LEU A 10 -13.22 2.07 -10.63
C LEU A 10 -12.58 0.76 -11.13
N LYS A 11 -13.24 -0.38 -10.91
CA LYS A 11 -12.79 -1.68 -11.43
C LYS A 11 -12.78 -1.78 -12.95
N ASP A 12 -13.76 -1.18 -13.63
CA ASP A 12 -13.84 -1.19 -15.10
C ASP A 12 -12.76 -0.29 -15.76
N LEU A 13 -12.30 0.75 -15.05
CA LEU A 13 -11.27 1.67 -15.52
C LEU A 13 -9.84 1.22 -15.19
N LEU A 14 -9.69 0.25 -14.29
CA LEU A 14 -8.41 -0.29 -13.84
C LEU A 14 -8.15 -1.64 -14.51
N GLU A 15 -7.23 -1.64 -15.48
CA GLU A 15 -6.75 -2.86 -16.11
C GLU A 15 -5.81 -3.61 -15.15
N PHE A 16 -6.17 -4.83 -14.76
CA PHE A 16 -5.35 -5.70 -13.92
C PHE A 16 -4.46 -6.62 -14.77
N PRO A 17 -3.20 -6.90 -14.36
CA PRO A 17 -2.59 -6.53 -13.08
C PRO A 17 -2.09 -5.09 -13.05
N CYS A 18 -2.57 -4.31 -12.07
CA CYS A 18 -2.15 -2.91 -11.89
C CYS A 18 -1.19 -2.80 -10.71
N SER A 19 -0.08 -2.10 -10.91
CA SER A 19 0.93 -1.86 -9.87
C SER A 19 0.62 -0.55 -9.14
N PHE A 20 0.21 -0.63 -7.88
CA PHE A 20 -0.01 0.53 -7.03
C PHE A 20 1.18 0.73 -6.09
N THR A 21 1.82 1.88 -6.19
CA THR A 21 2.89 2.23 -5.26
C THR A 21 2.30 3.01 -4.09
N TYR A 22 2.29 2.38 -2.91
CA TYR A 22 1.90 3.00 -1.66
C TYR A 22 3.13 3.51 -0.92
N LYS A 23 3.04 4.72 -0.39
CA LYS A 23 4.07 5.31 0.46
C LYS A 23 3.49 5.56 1.84
N VAL A 24 3.87 4.74 2.79
CA VAL A 24 3.47 4.84 4.20
C VAL A 24 4.56 5.60 4.95
N MET A 25 4.18 6.68 5.62
CA MET A 25 5.07 7.38 6.54
C MET A 25 4.57 7.15 7.96
N GLY A 26 5.47 6.71 8.84
CA GLY A 26 5.13 6.55 10.24
C GLY A 26 6.34 6.69 11.13
N HIS A 27 6.14 6.48 12.43
CA HIS A 27 7.22 6.56 13.40
C HIS A 27 8.35 5.59 13.06
N ALA A 28 9.57 5.99 13.41
CA ALA A 28 10.77 5.17 13.25
C ALA A 28 10.74 3.97 14.21
N LYS A 29 9.87 3.00 13.93
CA LYS A 29 9.80 1.72 14.59
C LYS A 29 10.15 0.61 13.60
N PRO A 30 10.96 -0.38 14.00
CA PRO A 30 11.27 -1.53 13.15
C PRO A 30 10.02 -2.37 12.84
N GLU A 31 8.99 -2.30 13.68
CA GLU A 31 7.71 -3.00 13.52
C GLU A 31 6.83 -2.42 12.41
N LEU A 32 7.07 -1.17 11.99
CA LEU A 32 6.24 -0.48 11.02
C LEU A 32 6.15 -1.21 9.66
N PRO A 33 7.26 -1.61 9.00
CA PRO A 33 7.20 -2.39 7.77
C PRO A 33 6.51 -3.75 7.94
N GLU A 34 6.70 -4.43 9.08
CA GLU A 34 6.04 -5.72 9.34
C GLU A 34 4.52 -5.57 9.43
N LEU A 35 4.03 -4.59 10.20
CA LEU A 35 2.60 -4.31 10.32
C LEU A 35 1.97 -3.90 8.97
N VAL A 36 2.68 -3.07 8.20
CA VAL A 36 2.23 -2.65 6.86
C VAL A 36 2.15 -3.85 5.93
N LEU A 37 3.17 -4.72 5.93
CA LEU A 37 3.19 -5.92 5.11
C LEU A 37 2.07 -6.89 5.51
N GLU A 38 1.83 -7.09 6.80
CA GLU A 38 0.75 -7.97 7.29
C GLU A 38 -0.64 -7.50 6.83
N VAL A 39 -0.91 -6.19 6.92
CA VAL A 39 -2.17 -5.60 6.45
C VAL A 39 -2.29 -5.75 4.94
N ILE A 40 -1.23 -5.45 4.19
CA ILE A 40 -1.24 -5.60 2.74
C ILE A 40 -1.51 -7.06 2.36
N GLN A 41 -0.77 -8.01 2.94
CA GLN A 41 -0.92 -9.44 2.67
C GLN A 41 -2.34 -9.96 2.94
N ARG A 42 -3.00 -9.41 3.98
CA ARG A 42 -4.38 -9.75 4.33
C ARG A 42 -5.39 -9.31 3.27
N HIS A 43 -5.17 -8.15 2.64
CA HIS A 43 -6.09 -7.59 1.65
C HIS A 43 -5.76 -8.02 0.22
N ALA A 44 -4.47 -8.10 -0.10
CA ALA A 44 -3.95 -8.53 -1.38
C ALA A 44 -2.77 -9.46 -1.08
N PRO A 45 -2.91 -10.78 -1.21
CA PRO A 45 -1.78 -11.68 -1.08
C PRO A 45 -0.90 -11.58 -2.33
N GLY A 46 0.37 -11.25 -2.14
CA GLY A 46 1.32 -11.10 -3.24
C GLY A 46 2.75 -11.06 -2.75
N ASP A 47 3.67 -10.97 -3.70
CA ASP A 47 5.09 -10.78 -3.39
C ASP A 47 5.38 -9.28 -3.38
N TYR A 48 5.58 -8.73 -2.18
CA TYR A 48 5.81 -7.30 -1.98
C TYR A 48 7.20 -7.06 -1.41
N SER A 49 7.91 -6.10 -2.01
CA SER A 49 9.23 -5.68 -1.55
C SER A 49 9.15 -4.27 -0.94
N PRO A 50 8.85 -4.15 0.37
CA PRO A 50 8.81 -2.85 1.04
C PRO A 50 10.21 -2.24 1.10
N ARG A 51 10.36 -1.01 0.59
CA ARG A 51 11.59 -0.21 0.72
C ARG A 51 11.45 0.77 1.87
N ILE A 52 12.27 0.59 2.90
CA ILE A 52 12.30 1.48 4.07
C ILE A 52 13.40 2.52 3.88
N LYS A 53 13.04 3.79 4.03
CA LYS A 53 13.98 4.91 4.06
C LYS A 53 13.87 5.61 5.41
N PRO A 54 14.94 5.61 6.23
CA PRO A 54 14.96 6.39 7.46
C PRO A 54 14.96 7.89 7.11
N SER A 55 14.17 8.67 7.84
CA SER A 55 14.20 10.12 7.73
C SER A 55 15.47 10.67 8.37
N GLY A 56 16.04 11.74 7.79
CA GLY A 56 17.32 12.31 8.24
C GLY A 56 17.34 12.82 9.69
N LYS A 57 16.16 12.98 10.31
CA LYS A 57 16.00 13.37 11.72
C LYS A 57 15.77 12.18 12.67
N GLY A 58 15.76 10.95 12.16
CA GLY A 58 15.63 9.71 12.95
C GLY A 58 14.23 9.41 13.50
N ASN A 59 13.28 10.35 13.44
CA ASN A 59 11.98 10.19 14.11
C ASN A 59 10.91 9.45 13.27
N TYR A 60 11.10 9.38 11.95
CA TYR A 60 10.15 8.80 11.01
C TYR A 60 10.82 7.81 10.03
N HIS A 61 10.07 6.79 9.63
CA HIS A 61 10.40 5.89 8.54
C HIS A 61 9.40 6.08 7.40
N SER A 62 9.92 6.17 6.19
CA SER A 62 9.12 6.11 4.97
C SER A 62 9.23 4.70 4.41
N VAL A 63 8.13 3.98 4.34
CA VAL A 63 8.03 2.65 3.74
C VAL A 63 7.29 2.77 2.43
N SER A 64 7.99 2.49 1.33
CA SER A 64 7.38 2.41 0.00
C SER A 64 7.12 0.96 -0.34
N VAL A 65 5.87 0.61 -0.62
CA VAL A 65 5.46 -0.75 -1.01
C VAL A 65 4.77 -0.68 -2.36
N THR A 66 5.24 -1.47 -3.31
CA THR A 66 4.55 -1.64 -4.60
C THR A 66 3.66 -2.87 -4.51
N ILE A 67 2.36 -2.66 -4.58
CA ILE A 67 1.33 -3.70 -4.51
C ILE A 67 0.81 -3.97 -5.92
N THR A 68 0.89 -5.22 -6.37
CA THR A 68 0.19 -5.65 -7.58
C THR A 68 -1.23 -6.06 -7.20
N ALA A 69 -2.20 -5.25 -7.63
CA ALA A 69 -3.61 -5.63 -7.53
C ALA A 69 -3.93 -6.59 -8.68
N THR A 70 -4.65 -7.67 -8.37
CA THR A 70 -4.96 -8.74 -9.32
C THR A 70 -6.45 -8.85 -9.67
N SER A 71 -7.36 -8.15 -8.98
CA SER A 71 -8.82 -8.26 -9.19
C SER A 71 -9.63 -7.11 -8.62
#